data_AF-A0A0F2TPB9-F1
#
_entry.id   AF-A0A0F2TPB9-F1
#
_cell.length_a   1.000
_cell.length_b   1.000
_cell.length_c   1.000
_cell.angle_alpha   90.00
_cell.angle_beta   90.00
_cell.angle_gamma   90.00
#
_symmetry.space_group_name_H-M   'P 1'
#
loop_
_entity.id
_entity.type
_entity.pdbx_description
1 polymer ?
#
loop_
_entity_poly.entity_id
_entity_poly.type
_entity_poly.pdbx_seq_one_letter_code
_entity_poly.pdbx_strand_id
1 'polypeptide(L)'
;MLGFPRTDNEALVASLGDPQRAVAAYRELLRRDHDARDAIRAGLSHEDAAVREGCCRLLDHLVDTDSMAQLITMADDPDARVRIAAFHALACDRCKGDTCAPGADRVLDPALRHLAADPDPQVRSRAAELVGKFAHTDAGALAALRACHADDPSPAVRKKAGWYLPGGTIYERTAPRALR
;
A
#
# COMPACT_ATOMS: atom_id res chain seq x y z
N MET A 1 -18.90 -19.34 -17.20
CA MET A 1 -19.11 -17.89 -16.99
C MET A 1 -19.87 -17.74 -15.69
N LEU A 2 -19.17 -17.60 -14.56
CA LEU A 2 -19.84 -17.36 -13.27
C LEU A 2 -20.28 -15.89 -13.28
N GLY A 3 -21.50 -15.64 -13.77
CA GLY A 3 -22.08 -14.31 -13.76
C GLY A 3 -22.60 -13.96 -12.37
N PHE A 4 -22.47 -12.69 -11.98
CA PHE A 4 -23.07 -12.10 -10.78
C PHE A 4 -24.31 -11.22 -11.08
N PRO A 5 -25.27 -11.61 -11.95
CA PRO A 5 -26.28 -10.69 -12.47
C PRO A 5 -27.28 -10.16 -11.42
N ARG A 6 -27.22 -10.64 -10.17
CA ARG A 6 -28.08 -10.20 -9.04
C ARG A 6 -27.36 -10.06 -7.70
N THR A 7 -26.03 -10.11 -7.69
CA THR A 7 -25.26 -10.06 -6.44
C THR A 7 -25.05 -8.59 -6.06
N ASP A 8 -25.44 -8.22 -4.84
CA ASP A 8 -25.14 -6.91 -4.26
C ASP A 8 -23.61 -6.73 -4.06
N ASN A 9 -23.20 -5.51 -3.75
CA ASN A 9 -21.77 -5.19 -3.67
C ASN A 9 -21.13 -5.83 -2.44
N GLU A 10 -21.88 -6.00 -1.36
CA GLU A 10 -21.46 -6.64 -0.12
C GLU A 10 -21.14 -8.11 -0.33
N ALA A 11 -22.00 -8.86 -1.03
CA ALA A 11 -21.76 -10.27 -1.35
C ALA A 11 -20.65 -10.44 -2.39
N LEU A 12 -20.44 -9.48 -3.29
CA LEU A 12 -19.25 -9.45 -4.15
C LEU A 12 -17.98 -9.25 -3.33
N VAL A 13 -17.98 -8.31 -2.38
CA VAL A 13 -16.85 -8.08 -1.48
C VAL A 13 -16.55 -9.33 -0.65
N ALA A 14 -17.57 -9.96 -0.06
CA ALA A 14 -17.40 -11.22 0.67
C ALA A 14 -16.81 -12.34 -0.22
N SER A 15 -17.14 -12.34 -1.52
CA SER A 15 -16.60 -13.31 -2.49
C SER A 15 -15.10 -13.12 -2.79
N LEU A 16 -14.46 -12.03 -2.33
CA LEU A 16 -13.01 -11.88 -2.37
C LEU A 16 -12.28 -12.88 -1.46
N GLY A 17 -12.95 -13.37 -0.40
CA GLY A 17 -12.42 -14.39 0.51
C GLY A 17 -12.45 -15.81 -0.07
N ASP A 18 -13.21 -16.04 -1.14
CA ASP A 18 -13.29 -17.34 -1.80
C ASP A 18 -12.31 -17.41 -2.98
N PRO A 19 -11.26 -18.26 -2.94
CA PRO A 19 -10.27 -18.35 -4.01
C PRO A 19 -10.85 -18.66 -5.40
N GLN A 20 -11.98 -19.36 -5.47
CA GLN A 20 -12.62 -19.71 -6.75
C GLN A 20 -13.39 -18.53 -7.34
N ARG A 21 -13.87 -17.60 -6.50
CA ARG A 21 -14.69 -16.45 -6.91
C ARG A 21 -13.93 -15.13 -6.89
N ALA A 22 -12.82 -15.04 -6.15
CA ALA A 22 -12.10 -13.79 -5.88
C ALA A 22 -11.74 -13.01 -7.15
N VAL A 23 -11.22 -13.69 -8.18
CA VAL A 23 -10.84 -13.03 -9.44
C VAL A 23 -12.05 -12.45 -10.17
N ALA A 24 -13.16 -13.18 -10.21
CA ALA A 24 -14.37 -12.73 -10.88
C ALA A 24 -15.02 -11.58 -10.08
N ALA A 25 -15.07 -11.70 -8.75
CA ALA A 25 -15.59 -10.68 -7.85
C ALA A 25 -14.77 -9.38 -7.95
N TYR A 26 -13.43 -9.47 -7.91
CA TYR A 26 -12.54 -8.32 -8.04
C TYR A 26 -12.76 -7.57 -9.36
N ARG A 27 -12.85 -8.29 -10.49
CA ARG A 27 -13.11 -7.68 -11.81
C ARG A 27 -14.47 -7.01 -11.88
N GLU A 28 -15.49 -7.63 -11.30
CA GLU A 28 -16.83 -7.06 -11.28
C GLU A 28 -16.91 -5.82 -10.38
N LEU A 29 -16.26 -5.83 -9.22
CA LEU A 29 -16.16 -4.67 -8.33
C LEU A 29 -15.45 -3.49 -9.02
N LEU A 30 -14.36 -3.75 -9.75
CA LEU A 30 -13.71 -2.72 -10.58
C LEU A 30 -14.62 -2.18 -11.68
N ARG A 31 -15.41 -3.05 -12.31
CA ARG A 31 -16.36 -2.65 -13.36
C ARG A 31 -17.50 -1.78 -12.81
N ARG A 32 -17.90 -2.00 -11.56
CA ARG A 32 -18.92 -1.19 -10.85
C ARG A 32 -18.36 0.13 -10.34
N ASP A 33 -17.05 0.22 -10.11
CA ASP A 33 -16.33 1.44 -9.72
C ASP A 33 -17.05 2.17 -8.58
N HIS A 34 -17.60 3.36 -8.83
CA HIS A 34 -18.22 4.24 -7.86
C HIS A 34 -19.39 3.57 -7.12
N ASP A 35 -20.19 2.76 -7.81
CA ASP A 35 -21.33 2.06 -7.21
C ASP A 35 -20.91 1.07 -6.12
N ALA A 36 -19.69 0.54 -6.19
CA ALA A 36 -19.18 -0.46 -5.25
C ALA A 36 -18.30 0.13 -4.15
N ARG A 37 -17.94 1.42 -4.20
CA ARG A 37 -16.94 2.01 -3.29
C ARG A 37 -17.30 1.88 -1.83
N ASP A 38 -18.54 2.17 -1.45
CA ASP A 38 -18.97 2.09 -0.06
C ASP A 38 -18.85 0.66 0.50
N ALA A 39 -19.24 -0.34 -0.29
CA ALA A 39 -19.08 -1.75 0.09
C ALA A 39 -17.60 -2.15 0.18
N ILE A 40 -16.76 -1.69 -0.75
CA ILE A 40 -15.31 -1.96 -0.73
C ILE A 40 -14.66 -1.33 0.50
N ARG A 41 -15.02 -0.07 0.83
CA ARG A 41 -14.59 0.64 2.04
C ARG A 41 -15.00 -0.09 3.30
N ALA A 42 -16.25 -0.55 3.37
CA ALA A 42 -16.74 -1.36 4.49
C ALA A 42 -15.98 -2.70 4.62
N GLY A 43 -15.59 -3.30 3.48
CA GLY A 43 -14.82 -4.54 3.44
C GLY A 43 -13.42 -4.46 4.08
N LEU A 44 -12.87 -3.27 4.31
CA LEU A 44 -11.63 -3.10 5.09
C LEU A 44 -11.77 -3.55 6.54
N SER A 45 -12.99 -3.65 7.07
CA SER A 45 -13.28 -4.15 8.42
C SER A 45 -13.78 -5.59 8.44
N HIS A 46 -13.69 -6.32 7.33
CA HIS A 46 -14.15 -7.70 7.22
C HIS A 46 -13.28 -8.66 8.05
N GLU A 47 -13.89 -9.71 8.62
CA GLU A 47 -13.18 -10.70 9.45
C GLU A 47 -12.10 -11.49 8.67
N ASP A 48 -12.41 -11.82 7.42
CA ASP A 48 -11.50 -12.51 6.50
C ASP A 48 -10.41 -11.55 5.96
N ALA A 49 -9.15 -11.90 6.20
CA ALA A 49 -7.99 -11.16 5.73
C ALA A 49 -7.90 -11.09 4.19
N ALA A 50 -8.35 -12.11 3.46
CA ALA A 50 -8.34 -12.10 2.00
C ALA A 50 -9.33 -11.06 1.44
N VAL A 51 -10.46 -10.84 2.11
CA VAL A 51 -11.40 -9.76 1.78
C VAL A 51 -10.75 -8.41 2.04
N ARG A 52 -10.14 -8.20 3.22
CA ARG A 52 -9.45 -6.95 3.55
C ARG A 52 -8.31 -6.63 2.56
N GLU A 53 -7.49 -7.62 2.21
CA GLU A 53 -6.43 -7.51 1.21
C GLU A 53 -7.00 -7.10 -0.16
N GLY A 54 -8.07 -7.77 -0.60
CA GLY A 54 -8.75 -7.48 -1.85
C GLY A 54 -9.29 -6.04 -1.88
N CYS A 55 -9.91 -5.59 -0.79
CA CYS A 55 -10.40 -4.23 -0.64
C CYS A 55 -9.27 -3.19 -0.68
N CYS A 56 -8.14 -3.40 0.01
CA CYS A 56 -6.98 -2.51 -0.09
C CYS A 56 -6.52 -2.34 -1.55
N ARG A 57 -6.45 -3.44 -2.30
CA ARG A 57 -6.05 -3.42 -3.72
C ARG A 57 -7.08 -2.71 -4.60
N LEU A 58 -8.37 -2.96 -4.38
CA LEU A 58 -9.43 -2.29 -5.13
C LEU A 58 -9.38 -0.78 -4.93
N LEU A 59 -9.24 -0.30 -3.68
CA LEU A 59 -9.19 1.13 -3.38
C LEU A 59 -7.95 1.81 -3.98
N ASP A 60 -6.82 1.10 -4.06
CA ASP A 60 -5.63 1.56 -4.80
C ASP A 60 -5.91 1.71 -6.31
N HIS A 61 -6.55 0.70 -6.92
CA HIS A 61 -6.87 0.73 -8.36
C HIS A 61 -7.93 1.78 -8.71
N LEU A 62 -8.91 1.99 -7.82
CA LEU A 62 -9.98 2.98 -7.98
C LEU A 62 -9.56 4.40 -7.59
N VAL A 63 -8.31 4.58 -7.11
CA VAL A 63 -7.78 5.88 -6.70
C VAL A 63 -8.65 6.53 -5.61
N ASP A 64 -9.08 5.72 -4.63
CA ASP A 64 -10.04 6.18 -3.64
C ASP A 64 -9.36 6.97 -2.51
N THR A 65 -9.34 8.29 -2.66
CA THR A 65 -8.64 9.19 -1.72
C THR A 65 -9.36 9.37 -0.38
N ASP A 66 -10.67 9.09 -0.33
CA ASP A 66 -11.41 9.19 0.93
C ASP A 66 -11.08 8.03 1.89
N SER A 67 -10.63 6.89 1.36
CA SER A 67 -10.23 5.72 2.16
C SER A 67 -8.85 5.84 2.79
N MET A 68 -8.14 6.96 2.61
CA MET A 68 -6.74 7.09 3.02
C MET A 68 -6.53 6.83 4.51
N ALA A 69 -7.43 7.30 5.38
CA ALA A 69 -7.34 7.02 6.81
C ALA A 69 -7.49 5.53 7.13
N GLN A 70 -8.40 4.84 6.44
CA GLN A 70 -8.61 3.39 6.63
C GLN A 70 -7.42 2.60 6.10
N LEU A 71 -6.85 2.97 4.94
CA LEU A 71 -5.65 2.33 4.40
C LEU A 71 -4.42 2.50 5.32
N ILE A 72 -4.31 3.63 6.03
CA ILE A 72 -3.29 3.83 7.07
C ILE A 72 -3.51 2.84 8.21
N THR A 73 -4.74 2.65 8.68
CA THR A 73 -5.05 1.61 9.69
C THR A 73 -4.68 0.21 9.20
N MET A 74 -4.91 -0.09 7.92
CA MET A 74 -4.55 -1.40 7.35
C MET A 74 -3.04 -1.66 7.30
N ALA A 75 -2.19 -0.64 7.45
CA ALA A 75 -0.75 -0.83 7.57
C ALA A 75 -0.36 -1.60 8.84
N ASP A 76 -1.20 -1.56 9.88
CA ASP A 76 -1.03 -2.27 11.15
C ASP A 76 -1.87 -3.56 11.24
N ASP A 77 -2.42 -4.06 10.12
CA ASP A 77 -3.23 -5.29 10.10
C ASP A 77 -2.45 -6.52 10.62
N PRO A 78 -3.07 -7.44 11.37
CA PRO A 78 -2.40 -8.66 11.82
C PRO A 78 -1.87 -9.53 10.65
N ASP A 79 -2.54 -9.53 9.51
CA ASP A 79 -2.15 -10.29 8.33
C ASP A 79 -1.14 -9.53 7.45
N ALA A 80 -0.01 -10.17 7.16
CA ALA A 80 1.06 -9.55 6.39
C ALA A 80 0.64 -9.21 4.94
N ARG A 81 -0.25 -9.98 4.31
CA ARG A 81 -0.73 -9.72 2.95
C ARG A 81 -1.56 -8.43 2.91
N VAL A 82 -2.34 -8.19 3.96
CA VAL A 82 -3.11 -6.95 4.11
C VAL A 82 -2.18 -5.77 4.32
N ARG A 83 -1.18 -5.86 5.20
CA ARG A 83 -0.15 -4.81 5.37
C ARG A 83 0.58 -4.49 4.06
N ILE A 84 0.96 -5.53 3.30
CA ILE A 84 1.60 -5.38 1.97
C ILE A 84 0.70 -4.60 1.02
N ALA A 85 -0.59 -4.94 0.96
CA ALA A 85 -1.56 -4.26 0.11
C ALA A 85 -1.78 -2.80 0.53
N ALA A 86 -1.85 -2.54 1.84
CA ALA A 86 -1.98 -1.20 2.40
C ALA A 86 -0.77 -0.33 2.05
N PHE A 87 0.45 -0.80 2.32
CA PHE A 87 1.66 -0.04 1.96
C PHE A 87 1.79 0.19 0.45
N HIS A 88 1.35 -0.76 -0.38
CA HIS A 88 1.31 -0.55 -1.82
C HIS A 88 0.38 0.61 -2.19
N ALA A 89 -0.86 0.62 -1.66
CA ALA A 89 -1.83 1.68 -1.89
C ALA A 89 -1.35 3.05 -1.40
N LEU A 90 -0.66 3.08 -0.25
CA LEU A 90 -0.10 4.31 0.32
C LEU A 90 1.09 4.83 -0.50
N ALA A 91 1.91 3.93 -1.05
CA ALA A 91 3.09 4.25 -1.84
C ALA A 91 2.86 4.37 -3.35
N CYS A 92 1.67 4.11 -3.88
CA CYS A 92 1.44 4.20 -5.33
C CYS A 92 1.39 5.67 -5.82
N ASP A 93 2.42 6.11 -6.56
CA ASP A 93 2.47 7.43 -7.21
C ASP A 93 1.58 7.52 -8.45
N ARG A 94 1.23 6.37 -9.06
CA ARG A 94 0.49 6.33 -10.33
C ARG A 94 -0.92 6.90 -10.23
N CYS A 95 -1.48 6.87 -9.01
CA CYS A 95 -2.87 7.21 -8.75
C CYS A 95 -3.02 8.60 -8.12
N LYS A 96 -1.97 9.10 -7.46
CA LYS A 96 -1.99 10.35 -6.70
C LYS A 96 -1.21 11.39 -7.51
N GLY A 97 -1.92 12.21 -8.29
CA GLY A 97 -1.29 13.42 -8.86
C GLY A 97 -0.65 14.28 -7.76
N ASP A 98 0.09 15.34 -8.14
CA ASP A 98 0.92 16.16 -7.23
C ASP A 98 0.18 16.68 -5.96
N THR A 99 -1.15 16.68 -5.95
CA THR A 99 -2.01 17.15 -4.85
C THR A 99 -2.37 16.09 -3.81
N CYS A 100 -2.04 14.81 -4.03
CA CYS A 100 -2.67 13.71 -3.28
C CYS A 100 -1.68 12.74 -2.60
N ALA A 101 -0.48 13.21 -2.26
CA ALA A 101 0.29 12.50 -1.24
C ALA A 101 -0.46 12.66 0.09
N PRO A 102 -0.79 11.58 0.83
CA PRO A 102 -1.14 11.73 2.24
C PRO A 102 -0.08 12.62 2.90
N GLY A 103 -0.52 13.53 3.77
CA GLY A 103 0.41 14.31 4.57
C GLY A 103 1.47 13.39 5.16
N ALA A 104 2.74 13.74 4.96
CA ALA A 104 3.89 12.97 5.42
C ALA A 104 3.74 12.55 6.89
N ASP A 105 3.14 13.45 7.67
CA ASP A 105 2.77 13.32 9.08
C ASP A 105 1.92 12.08 9.41
N ARG A 106 1.12 11.55 8.48
CA ARG A 106 0.22 10.41 8.78
C ARG A 106 0.74 9.06 8.33
N VAL A 107 1.61 9.03 7.32
CA VAL A 107 2.07 7.78 6.70
C VAL A 107 3.51 7.41 7.04
N LEU A 108 4.33 8.41 7.38
CA LEU A 108 5.74 8.16 7.64
C LEU A 108 5.94 7.36 8.93
N ASP A 109 5.23 7.69 10.01
CA ASP A 109 5.36 6.99 11.29
C ASP A 109 5.08 5.47 11.19
N PRO A 110 3.93 5.01 10.64
CA PRO A 110 3.73 3.58 10.39
C PRO A 110 4.81 2.98 9.49
N ALA A 111 5.21 3.68 8.42
CA ALA A 111 6.22 3.17 7.49
C ALA A 111 7.58 2.98 8.18
N LEU A 112 8.01 3.92 9.03
CA LEU A 112 9.25 3.81 9.79
C LEU A 112 9.21 2.64 10.78
N ARG A 113 8.09 2.47 11.53
CA ARG A 113 7.91 1.36 12.46
C ARG A 113 8.02 0.00 11.75
N HIS A 114 7.28 -0.17 10.66
CA HIS A 114 7.28 -1.43 9.92
C HIS A 114 8.61 -1.67 9.19
N LEU A 115 9.26 -0.65 8.64
CA LEU A 115 10.60 -0.77 8.05
C LEU A 115 11.62 -1.30 9.07
N ALA A 116 11.54 -0.83 10.32
CA ALA A 116 12.49 -1.21 11.37
C ALA A 116 12.25 -2.62 11.92
N ALA A 117 10.99 -3.05 12.03
CA ALA A 117 10.65 -4.19 12.89
C ALA A 117 9.56 -5.14 12.39
N ASP A 118 9.00 -4.96 11.19
CA ASP A 118 7.99 -5.92 10.70
C ASP A 118 8.62 -7.32 10.55
N PRO A 119 7.99 -8.38 11.08
CA PRO A 119 8.52 -9.74 10.94
C PRO A 119 8.59 -10.19 9.48
N ASP A 120 7.69 -9.70 8.63
CA ASP A 120 7.61 -10.07 7.22
C ASP A 120 8.55 -9.19 6.37
N PRO A 121 9.53 -9.78 5.66
CA PRO A 121 10.48 -9.01 4.85
C PRO A 121 9.83 -8.32 3.65
N GLN A 122 8.71 -8.82 3.15
CA GLN A 122 7.98 -8.17 2.07
C GLN A 122 7.26 -6.92 2.57
N VAL A 123 6.71 -6.94 3.79
CA VAL A 123 6.19 -5.72 4.44
C VAL A 123 7.30 -4.70 4.61
N ARG A 124 8.47 -5.07 5.14
CA ARG A 124 9.62 -4.15 5.27
C ARG A 124 10.06 -3.55 3.94
N SER A 125 10.05 -4.36 2.87
CA SER A 125 10.34 -3.89 1.51
C SER A 125 9.33 -2.85 1.00
N ARG A 126 8.05 -3.01 1.30
CA ARG A 126 6.99 -2.04 0.96
C ARG A 126 7.06 -0.78 1.83
N ALA A 127 7.37 -0.94 3.11
CA ALA A 127 7.63 0.18 4.00
C ALA A 127 8.82 1.01 3.51
N ALA A 128 9.92 0.37 3.07
CA ALA A 128 11.07 1.05 2.48
C ALA A 128 10.70 1.88 1.24
N GLU A 129 9.79 1.38 0.40
CA GLU A 129 9.28 2.10 -0.77
C GLU A 129 8.49 3.36 -0.37
N LEU A 130 7.65 3.28 0.67
CA LEU A 130 6.92 4.44 1.19
C LEU A 130 7.85 5.45 1.88
N VAL A 131 8.76 4.99 2.75
CA VAL A 131 9.78 5.85 3.41
C VAL A 131 10.66 6.53 2.37
N GLY A 132 11.01 5.82 1.29
CA GLY A 132 11.80 6.33 0.17
C GLY A 132 11.25 7.60 -0.47
N LYS A 133 9.93 7.81 -0.43
CA LYS A 133 9.30 9.05 -0.94
C LYS A 133 9.70 10.29 -0.16
N PHE A 134 10.09 10.12 1.10
CA PHE A 134 10.48 11.20 2.00
C PHE A 134 12.00 11.33 2.12
N ALA A 135 12.78 10.52 1.37
CA ALA A 135 14.24 10.48 1.50
C ALA A 135 14.94 11.81 1.18
N HIS A 136 14.31 12.70 0.41
CA HIS A 136 14.84 14.03 0.07
C HIS A 136 14.38 15.16 1.00
N THR A 137 13.33 14.93 1.79
CA THR A 137 12.65 15.96 2.57
C THR A 137 12.66 15.69 4.08
N ASP A 138 12.89 14.44 4.49
CA ASP A 138 12.92 14.01 5.88
C ASP A 138 14.22 13.27 6.22
N ALA A 139 14.97 13.81 7.19
CA ALA A 139 16.25 13.24 7.61
C ALA A 139 16.09 11.90 8.35
N GLY A 140 14.97 11.69 9.05
CA GLY A 140 14.62 10.45 9.73
C GLY A 140 14.34 9.32 8.74
N ALA A 141 13.60 9.61 7.66
CA ALA A 141 13.37 8.69 6.56
C ALA A 141 14.69 8.22 5.94
N LEU A 142 15.59 9.16 5.63
CA LEU A 142 16.89 8.83 5.07
C LEU A 142 17.77 8.01 6.04
N ALA A 143 17.74 8.34 7.34
CA ALA A 143 18.46 7.58 8.37
C ALA A 143 17.93 6.15 8.50
N ALA A 144 16.60 5.96 8.52
CA ALA A 144 15.97 4.65 8.59
C ALA A 144 16.30 3.79 7.37
N LEU A 145 16.31 4.37 6.16
CA LEU A 145 16.74 3.66 4.95
C LEU A 145 18.20 3.24 5.00
N ARG A 146 19.09 4.06 5.58
CA ARG A 146 20.51 3.69 5.77
C ARG A 146 20.65 2.52 6.73
N ALA A 147 19.96 2.57 7.88
CA ALA A 147 19.97 1.48 8.85
C ALA A 147 19.43 0.18 8.24
N CYS A 148 18.29 0.26 7.54
CA CYS A 148 17.73 -0.89 6.82
C CYS A 148 18.69 -1.43 5.75
N HIS A 149 19.35 -0.56 4.98
CA HIS A 149 20.31 -1.00 3.97
C HIS A 149 21.53 -1.71 4.57
N ALA A 150 22.00 -1.29 5.74
CA ALA A 150 23.14 -1.91 6.43
C ALA A 150 22.75 -3.24 7.09
N ASP A 151 21.65 -3.24 7.84
CA ASP A 151 21.43 -4.23 8.90
C ASP A 151 20.21 -5.13 8.68
N ASP A 152 19.36 -4.90 7.66
CA ASP A 152 18.17 -5.73 7.45
C ASP A 152 18.57 -7.20 7.21
N PRO A 153 17.95 -8.18 7.89
CA PRO A 153 18.28 -9.60 7.70
C PRO A 153 18.13 -10.09 6.25
N SER A 154 17.20 -9.50 5.50
CA SER A 154 16.90 -9.89 4.12
C SER A 154 17.76 -9.12 3.12
N PRO A 155 18.60 -9.80 2.30
CA PRO A 155 19.37 -9.15 1.25
C PRO A 155 18.50 -8.41 0.23
N ALA A 156 17.29 -8.91 -0.04
CA ALA A 156 16.34 -8.27 -0.94
C ALA A 156 15.84 -6.93 -0.39
N VAL A 157 15.61 -6.84 0.93
CA VAL A 157 15.20 -5.60 1.59
C VAL A 157 16.35 -4.61 1.64
N ARG A 158 17.57 -5.06 1.98
CA ARG A 158 18.77 -4.20 1.91
C ARG A 158 18.94 -3.60 0.51
N LYS A 159 18.81 -4.42 -0.54
CA LYS A 159 18.88 -3.96 -1.93
C LYS A 159 17.79 -2.93 -2.25
N LYS A 160 16.55 -3.16 -1.79
CA LYS A 160 15.43 -2.23 -1.99
C LYS A 160 15.70 -0.89 -1.32
N ALA A 161 16.11 -0.88 -0.05
CA ALA A 161 16.43 0.34 0.69
C ALA A 161 17.54 1.14 -0.01
N GLY A 162 18.56 0.45 -0.53
CA GLY A 162 19.65 1.07 -1.29
C GLY A 162 19.23 1.81 -2.56
N TRP A 163 18.07 1.48 -3.16
CA TRP A 163 17.55 2.24 -4.31
C TRP A 163 17.12 3.66 -3.94
N TYR A 164 16.77 3.88 -2.67
CA TYR A 164 16.29 5.15 -2.12
C TYR A 164 17.35 5.89 -1.29
N LEU A 165 18.63 5.50 -1.41
CA LEU A 165 19.77 6.19 -0.80
C LEU A 165 20.57 6.94 -1.88
N PRO A 166 21.41 7.94 -1.51
CA PRO A 166 22.34 8.59 -2.44
C PRO A 166 23.15 7.58 -3.26
N GLY A 167 23.21 7.76 -4.58
CA GLY A 167 23.78 6.81 -5.53
C GLY A 167 22.83 5.68 -5.97
N GLY A 168 21.67 5.55 -5.33
CA GLY A 168 20.60 4.62 -5.68
C GLY A 168 19.78 5.11 -6.87
N THR A 169 19.36 4.18 -7.73
CA THR A 169 18.69 4.52 -9.00
C THR A 169 17.38 5.30 -8.84
N ILE A 170 16.62 5.05 -7.77
CA ILE A 170 15.36 5.77 -7.54
C ILE A 170 15.64 7.13 -6.91
N TYR A 171 16.51 7.19 -5.89
CA TYR A 171 16.92 8.42 -5.23
C TYR A 171 17.41 9.47 -6.24
N GLU A 172 18.30 9.10 -7.16
CA GLU A 172 18.81 10.05 -8.16
C GLU A 172 17.72 10.49 -9.15
N ARG A 173 16.79 9.59 -9.49
CA ARG A 173 15.69 9.89 -10.41
C ARG A 173 14.64 10.82 -9.77
N THR A 174 14.40 10.67 -8.48
CA THR A 174 13.38 11.44 -7.72
C THR A 174 13.93 12.70 -7.07
N ALA A 175 15.25 12.93 -7.16
CA ALA A 175 15.88 14.11 -6.58
C ALA A 175 15.21 15.40 -7.10
N PRO A 176 14.85 16.34 -6.20
CA PRO A 176 14.29 17.62 -6.59
C PRO A 176 15.22 18.32 -7.58
N ARG A 177 14.69 18.75 -8.72
CA ARG A 177 15.46 19.59 -9.64
C ARG A 177 15.74 20.91 -8.94
N ALA A 178 17.02 21.31 -8.90
CA ALA A 178 17.38 22.64 -8.42
C ALA A 178 16.61 23.69 -9.22
N LEU A 179 15.84 24.54 -8.52
CA LEU A 179 15.24 25.72 -9.10
C LEU A 179 16.40 26.62 -9.58
N ARG A 180 16.48 26.84 -10.89
CA ARG A 180 17.40 27.79 -11.50
C ARG A 180 16.91 29.22 -11.30
#